data_AF-A0AAT9QZP8-F1
#
_entry.id   AF-A0AAT9QZP8-F1
#
_cell.length_a   1.000
_cell.length_b   1.000
_cell.length_c   1.000
_cell.angle_alpha   90.00
_cell.angle_beta   90.00
_cell.angle_gamma   90.00
#
_symmetry.space_group_name_H-M   'P 1'
#
loop_
_entity.id
_entity.type
_entity.pdbx_description
1 polymer ?
#
loop_
_entity_poly.entity_id
_entity_poly.type
_entity_poly.pdbx_seq_one_letter_code
_entity_poly.pdbx_strand_id
1 'polypeptide(L)'
;MGNGRKIGHISGIDPGAEFHRRLQVKRADLHRDTVRGISWLADEEDGSDVADAIVLHGGYEDDEDHWTWVRYTGASPDVDKYKENGVPKLRRSQSWAYQDMLL
;
A
#
# COMPACT_ATOMS: atom_id res chain seq x y z
N MET A 1 -10.06 -8.86 19.74
CA MET A 1 -9.88 -9.92 18.74
C MET A 1 -10.13 -9.25 17.40
N GLY A 2 -9.12 -9.10 16.54
CA GLY A 2 -9.31 -8.48 15.23
C GLY A 2 -10.12 -9.43 14.34
N ASN A 3 -11.18 -8.92 13.72
CA ASN A 3 -11.76 -9.57 12.54
C ASN A 3 -10.67 -9.47 11.46
N GLY A 4 -10.05 -10.60 11.11
CA GLY A 4 -8.86 -10.63 10.24
C GLY A 4 -9.01 -9.84 8.93
N ARG A 5 -7.88 -9.59 8.25
CA ARG A 5 -7.81 -8.84 6.98
C ARG A 5 -8.91 -9.28 6.01
N LYS A 6 -9.59 -8.31 5.41
CA LYS A 6 -10.68 -8.51 4.46
C LYS A 6 -10.75 -7.32 3.48
N ILE A 7 -11.47 -7.50 2.39
CA ILE A 7 -11.79 -6.40 1.47
C ILE A 7 -12.78 -5.44 2.15
N GLY A 8 -12.45 -4.15 2.14
CA GLY A 8 -13.29 -3.09 2.70
C GLY A 8 -13.03 -2.75 4.17
N HIS A 9 -14.06 -2.25 4.87
CA HIS A 9 -13.91 -1.62 6.19
C HIS A 9 -13.65 -2.62 7.33
N ILE A 10 -12.57 -2.41 8.09
CA ILE A 10 -12.23 -3.19 9.30
C ILE A 10 -13.03 -2.68 10.51
N SER A 11 -13.81 -3.56 11.13
CA SER A 11 -14.68 -3.21 12.25
C SER A 11 -13.90 -2.69 13.46
N GLY A 12 -14.34 -1.57 14.01
CA GLY A 12 -13.70 -0.92 15.17
C GLY A 12 -12.56 0.04 14.81
N ILE A 13 -12.35 0.32 13.53
CA ILE A 13 -11.38 1.30 13.05
C ILE A 13 -12.10 2.29 12.13
N ASP A 14 -12.38 3.48 12.65
CA ASP A 14 -13.05 4.52 11.90
C ASP A 14 -12.09 5.29 10.97
N PRO A 15 -12.58 5.87 9.86
CA PRO A 15 -11.82 6.83 9.08
C PRO A 15 -11.27 7.96 9.97
N GLY A 16 -9.97 8.25 9.83
CA GLY A 16 -9.26 9.21 10.68
C GLY A 16 -8.50 8.58 11.86
N ALA A 17 -8.57 7.27 12.06
CA ALA A 17 -7.74 6.58 13.04
C ALA A 17 -6.23 6.79 12.77
N GLU A 18 -5.50 7.14 13.83
CA GLU A 18 -4.06 7.41 13.74
C GLU A 18 -3.21 6.21 14.17
N PHE A 19 -2.17 5.92 13.40
CA PHE A 19 -1.18 4.89 13.70
C PHE A 19 0.23 5.48 13.55
N HIS A 20 1.07 5.33 14.57
CA HIS A 20 2.41 5.90 14.56
C HIS A 20 3.43 5.05 13.78
N ARG A 21 3.10 3.78 13.50
CA ARG A 21 4.01 2.85 12.83
C ARG A 21 3.26 1.91 11.89
N ARG A 22 3.89 1.58 10.76
CA ARG A 22 3.40 0.56 9.81
C ARG A 22 3.13 -0.81 10.46
N LEU A 23 3.88 -1.17 11.50
CA LEU A 23 3.62 -2.39 12.27
C LEU A 23 2.27 -2.37 13.01
N GLN A 24 1.81 -1.21 13.48
CA GLN A 24 0.51 -1.09 14.13
C GLN A 24 -0.62 -1.23 13.11
N VAL A 25 -0.48 -0.62 11.93
CA VAL A 25 -1.40 -0.78 10.79
C VAL A 25 -1.54 -2.27 10.42
N LYS A 26 -0.42 -2.99 10.34
CA LYS A 26 -0.42 -4.44 10.08
C LYS A 26 -1.11 -5.25 11.17
N ARG A 27 -0.84 -4.94 12.44
CA ARG A 27 -1.48 -5.62 13.59
C ARG A 27 -2.97 -5.30 13.73
N ALA A 28 -3.42 -4.22 13.11
CA ALA A 28 -4.81 -3.81 13.04
C ALA A 28 -5.54 -4.35 11.80
N ASP A 29 -4.91 -5.26 11.04
CA ASP A 29 -5.48 -5.88 9.85
C ASP A 29 -5.87 -4.91 8.72
N LEU A 30 -5.28 -3.70 8.70
CA LEU A 30 -5.51 -2.71 7.64
C LEU A 30 -4.55 -2.85 6.45
N HIS A 31 -3.43 -3.55 6.62
CA HIS A 31 -2.42 -3.73 5.58
C HIS A 31 -1.57 -4.97 5.87
N ARG A 32 -1.20 -5.77 4.86
CA ARG A 32 -0.42 -7.02 5.08
C ARG A 32 1.05 -6.81 5.40
N ASP A 33 1.63 -5.72 4.90
CA ASP A 33 3.06 -5.45 4.90
C ASP A 33 3.42 -4.19 5.72
N THR A 34 4.67 -4.12 6.20
CA THR A 34 5.19 -2.99 6.96
C THR A 34 6.04 -2.02 6.15
N VAL A 35 6.37 -2.36 4.91
CA VAL A 35 7.22 -1.62 3.98
C VAL A 35 6.45 -1.29 2.72
N ARG A 36 5.91 -2.30 2.03
CA ARG A 36 5.26 -2.16 0.70
C ARG A 36 4.10 -1.19 0.72
N GLY A 37 3.91 -0.43 -0.35
CA GLY A 37 2.82 0.53 -0.47
C GLY A 37 1.45 -0.08 -0.78
N ILE A 38 1.40 -1.26 -1.39
CA ILE A 38 0.16 -1.93 -1.79
C ILE A 38 0.01 -3.26 -1.04
N SER A 39 -1.18 -3.50 -0.52
CA SER A 39 -1.62 -4.78 0.05
C SER A 39 -2.60 -5.46 -0.90
N TRP A 40 -2.63 -6.79 -0.85
CA TRP A 40 -3.52 -7.63 -1.66
C TRP A 40 -4.08 -8.79 -0.84
N LEU A 41 -5.28 -9.23 -1.21
CA LEU A 41 -5.98 -10.43 -0.75
C LEU A 41 -6.53 -11.19 -1.96
N ALA A 42 -6.70 -12.51 -1.82
CA ALA A 42 -7.44 -13.29 -2.79
C ALA A 42 -8.94 -13.02 -2.61
N ASP A 43 -9.65 -12.79 -3.71
CA ASP A 43 -11.10 -12.74 -3.74
C ASP A 43 -11.68 -14.11 -3.39
N GLU A 44 -12.73 -14.15 -2.56
CA GLU A 44 -13.33 -15.41 -2.11
C GLU A 44 -14.16 -16.10 -3.21
N GLU A 45 -14.64 -15.36 -4.22
CA GLU A 45 -15.47 -15.87 -5.30
C GLU A 45 -14.64 -16.57 -6.38
N ASP A 46 -13.54 -15.95 -6.83
CA ASP A 46 -12.76 -16.43 -7.98
C ASP A 46 -11.25 -16.63 -7.69
N GLY A 47 -10.78 -16.28 -6.51
CA GLY A 47 -9.38 -16.42 -6.11
C GLY A 47 -8.42 -15.41 -6.76
N SER A 48 -8.94 -14.39 -7.46
CA SER A 48 -8.12 -13.35 -8.06
C SER A 48 -7.50 -12.42 -7.01
N ASP A 49 -6.32 -11.87 -7.29
CA ASP A 49 -5.69 -10.91 -6.39
C ASP A 49 -6.38 -9.54 -6.49
N VAL A 50 -6.91 -9.06 -5.36
CA VAL A 50 -7.56 -7.75 -5.22
C VAL A 50 -6.76 -6.88 -4.26
N ALA A 51 -6.53 -5.62 -4.63
CA ALA A 51 -5.90 -4.66 -3.74
C ALA A 51 -6.84 -4.32 -2.58
N ASP A 52 -6.47 -4.67 -1.34
CA ASP A 52 -7.29 -4.41 -0.16
C ASP A 52 -6.93 -3.09 0.55
N ALA A 53 -5.70 -2.61 0.37
CA ALA A 53 -5.24 -1.33 0.92
C ALA A 53 -4.05 -0.75 0.16
N ILE A 54 -3.92 0.58 0.22
CA ILE A 54 -2.76 1.33 -0.28
C ILE A 54 -2.23 2.29 0.80
N VAL A 55 -0.95 2.66 0.71
CA VAL A 55 -0.30 3.65 1.57
C VAL A 55 0.30 4.75 0.72
N LEU A 56 -0.37 5.90 0.71
CA LEU A 56 0.15 7.12 0.11
C LEU A 56 1.06 7.84 1.12
N HIS A 57 2.35 7.91 0.84
CA HIS A 57 3.37 8.44 1.76
C HIS A 57 4.41 9.35 1.09
N GLY A 58 4.24 9.67 -0.20
CA GLY A 58 5.16 10.51 -0.96
C GLY A 58 6.49 9.85 -1.32
N GLY A 59 6.53 8.50 -1.38
CA GLY A 59 7.72 7.75 -1.77
C GLY A 59 7.98 7.75 -3.28
N TYR A 60 6.96 8.07 -4.09
CA TYR A 60 7.06 8.25 -5.54
C TYR A 60 6.94 9.73 -5.89
N GLU A 61 7.78 10.21 -6.82
CA GLU A 61 7.77 11.62 -7.24
C GLU A 61 6.50 12.03 -7.98
N ASP A 62 5.83 11.09 -8.62
CA ASP A 62 4.65 11.32 -9.45
C ASP A 62 3.32 11.00 -8.77
N ASP A 63 3.35 10.73 -7.47
CA ASP A 63 2.15 10.67 -6.64
C ASP A 63 1.52 12.07 -6.55
N GLU A 64 0.19 12.14 -6.70
CA GLU A 64 -0.59 13.37 -6.55
C GLU A 64 -1.69 13.16 -5.50
N ASP A 65 -1.79 14.07 -4.53
CA ASP A 65 -2.85 14.09 -3.52
C ASP A 65 -3.67 15.39 -3.66
N HIS A 66 -4.90 15.25 -4.12
CA HIS A 66 -5.83 16.36 -4.34
C HIS A 66 -7.08 16.23 -3.46
N TRP A 67 -6.94 15.60 -2.28
CA TRP A 67 -8.01 15.37 -1.31
C TRP A 67 -9.11 14.41 -1.79
N THR A 68 -9.84 14.77 -2.84
CA THR A 68 -10.96 13.96 -3.37
C THR A 68 -10.52 12.92 -4.39
N TRP A 69 -9.30 13.04 -4.91
CA TRP A 69 -8.70 12.06 -5.81
C TRP A 69 -7.20 11.99 -5.56
N VAL A 70 -6.64 10.82 -5.83
CA VAL A 70 -5.19 10.58 -5.79
C VAL A 70 -4.74 9.94 -7.09
N ARG A 71 -3.57 10.36 -7.59
CA ARG A 71 -2.80 9.58 -8.55
C ARG A 71 -1.78 8.80 -7.75
N TYR A 72 -1.92 7.48 -7.75
CA TYR A 72 -1.08 6.59 -6.97
C TYR A 72 -0.21 5.76 -7.91
N THR A 73 1.11 5.83 -7.75
CA THR A 73 2.04 5.08 -8.60
C THR A 73 2.14 3.63 -8.14
N GLY A 74 2.03 2.71 -9.10
CA GLY A 74 2.14 1.27 -8.86
C GLY A 74 3.50 0.86 -8.27
N ALA A 75 3.57 -0.35 -7.72
CA ALA A 75 4.82 -0.89 -7.22
C ALA A 75 5.90 -0.99 -8.32
N SER A 76 7.16 -1.07 -7.94
CA SER A 76 8.29 -1.21 -8.87
C SER A 76 9.44 -1.97 -8.20
N PRO A 77 10.29 -2.65 -8.98
CA PRO A 77 11.51 -3.26 -8.47
C PRO A 77 12.40 -2.28 -7.70
N ASP A 78 13.11 -2.78 -6.69
CA ASP A 78 14.04 -1.98 -5.90
C ASP A 78 15.17 -1.33 -6.72
N VAL A 79 15.51 -1.90 -7.87
CA VAL A 79 16.54 -1.35 -8.77
C VAL A 79 16.16 0.03 -9.33
N ASP A 80 14.88 0.40 -9.30
CA ASP A 80 14.40 1.70 -9.76
C ASP A 80 14.50 2.78 -8.67
N LYS A 81 14.92 2.42 -7.45
CA LYS A 81 15.12 3.36 -6.34
C LYS A 81 16.38 4.20 -6.59
N TYR A 82 16.28 5.49 -6.33
CA TYR A 82 17.41 6.43 -6.27
C TYR A 82 17.33 7.22 -4.96
N LYS A 83 18.36 8.03 -4.68
CA LYS A 83 18.37 8.88 -3.49
C LYS A 83 18.33 10.34 -3.91
N GLU A 84 17.40 11.09 -3.33
CA GLU A 84 17.39 12.54 -3.37
C GLU A 84 17.64 13.04 -1.95
N ASN A 85 18.71 13.81 -1.73
CA ASN A 85 19.11 14.30 -0.40
C ASN A 85 19.22 13.19 0.68
N GLY A 86 19.64 11.98 0.28
CA GLY A 86 19.77 10.83 1.17
C GLY A 86 18.46 10.07 1.44
N VAL A 87 17.32 10.57 0.97
CA VAL A 87 16.01 9.92 1.07
C VAL A 87 15.80 9.03 -0.15
N PRO A 88 15.54 7.72 0.02
CA PRO A 88 15.18 6.85 -1.09
C PRO A 88 13.86 7.30 -1.71
N LYS A 89 13.85 7.45 -3.03
CA LYS A 89 12.67 7.75 -3.85
C LYS A 89 12.59 6.83 -5.05
N LEU A 90 11.39 6.71 -5.61
CA LEU A 90 11.12 6.00 -6.86
C LEU A 90 10.58 6.98 -7.89
N ARG A 91 11.15 6.96 -9.10
CA ARG A 91 10.82 7.98 -10.11
C ARG A 91 9.41 7.78 -10.61
N ARG A 92 9.11 6.54 -11.06
CA ARG A 92 7.82 6.09 -11.63
C ARG A 92 7.78 4.57 -11.66
N SER A 93 6.57 4.00 -11.69
CA SER A 93 6.38 2.61 -12.09
C SER A 93 6.59 2.44 -13.59
N GLN A 94 7.46 1.48 -13.96
CA GLN A 94 7.77 1.17 -15.36
C GLN A 94 6.84 0.11 -15.96
N SER A 95 6.00 -0.55 -15.16
CA SER A 95 5.14 -1.62 -15.66
C SER A 95 3.88 -1.80 -14.81
N TRP A 96 2.72 -1.70 -15.48
CA TRP A 96 1.42 -2.07 -14.91
C TRP A 96 1.28 -3.56 -14.61
N ALA A 97 2.12 -4.41 -15.21
CA ALA A 97 2.12 -5.85 -14.98
C ALA A 97 3.03 -6.27 -13.84
N TYR A 98 3.79 -5.34 -13.23
CA TYR A 98 4.64 -5.68 -12.11
C TYR A 98 3.81 -5.91 -10.85
N GLN A 99 3.77 -7.17 -10.41
CA GLN A 99 3.30 -7.52 -9.09
C GLN A 99 4.51 -7.80 -8.19
N ASP A 100 4.62 -7.06 -7.10
CA ASP A 100 5.62 -7.32 -6.09
C ASP A 100 5.16 -8.52 -5.24
N MET A 101 5.43 -9.73 -5.76
CA MET A 101 4.91 -11.02 -5.25
C MET A 101 5.90 -11.78 -4.35
N LEU A 102 7.15 -11.32 -4.22
CA LEU A 102 8.17 -12.03 -3.46
C LEU A 102 8.09 -11.68 -1.96
N LEU A 103 7.80 -12.71 -1.16
CA LEU A 103 8.06 -12.76 0.28
C LEU A 103 9.56 -12.94 0.56
#